data_AF-A0A3G5T302-F1
#
_entry.id   AF-A0A3G5T302-F1
#
_cell.length_a   1.000
_cell.length_b   1.000
_cell.length_c   1.000
_cell.angle_alpha   90.00
_cell.angle_beta   90.00
_cell.angle_gamma   90.00
#
_symmetry.space_group_name_H-M   'P 1'
#
loop_
_entity.id
_entity.type
_entity.pdbx_description
1 polymer ?
#
loop_
_entity_poly.entity_id
_entity_poly.type
_entity_poly.pdbx_seq_one_letter_code
_entity_poly.pdbx_strand_id
1 'polypeptide(L)'
;MASLSDIAEAAGMSVGFFREAGIMDVLRKARDGKWAPDRVAQEIRNSDWYQSTAESERQNLLLKHQDPAEFQARRESVRAEVFRVSRETGLGWGIEDGALHKAADMALLNNWSETQIRNHLAGLGSVEQRMKKGKALTGDAGAAEAMVRQLSQDFGIDISDSFRRTMVSNMAHGKWDENYARNYFAGKARNKYRALADDIDRGMTVREAAEPYTNAMAQLLEINPAEADLNDPLIKKAITSRDGLMDMQEFETRVRNDERWMRTKNAQDDFMSAGREILQLFGQIA
;
A
#
# COMPACT_ATOMS: atom_id res chain seq x y z
N MET A 1 49.55 -33.56 21.72
CA MET A 1 49.23 -32.18 21.30
C MET A 1 47.73 -32.03 21.40
N ALA A 2 47.23 -30.89 21.89
CA ALA A 2 45.78 -30.62 21.93
C ALA A 2 45.20 -30.70 20.52
N SER A 3 44.02 -31.32 20.39
CA SER A 3 43.31 -31.38 19.12
C SER A 3 42.77 -30.00 18.74
N LEU A 4 42.40 -29.78 17.46
CA LEU A 4 41.72 -28.54 17.08
C LEU A 4 40.35 -28.39 17.76
N SER A 5 39.71 -29.52 18.14
CA SER A 5 38.47 -29.51 18.92
C SER A 5 38.73 -28.96 20.32
N ASP A 6 39.75 -29.49 21.01
CA ASP A 6 40.08 -29.10 22.38
C ASP A 6 40.37 -27.59 22.47
N ILE A 7 41.07 -27.04 21.47
CA ILE A 7 41.42 -25.62 21.42
C ILE A 7 40.17 -24.77 21.14
N ALA A 8 39.31 -25.20 20.21
CA ALA A 8 38.07 -24.50 19.92
C ALA A 8 37.13 -24.48 21.14
N GLU A 9 36.95 -25.64 21.79
CA GLU A 9 36.12 -25.81 22.98
C GLU A 9 36.64 -25.00 24.16
N ALA A 10 37.96 -24.98 24.38
CA ALA A 10 38.57 -24.15 25.42
C ALA A 10 38.33 -22.64 25.18
N ALA A 11 38.13 -22.23 23.93
CA ALA A 11 37.74 -20.86 23.56
C ALA A 11 36.21 -20.65 23.49
N GLY A 12 35.40 -21.65 23.88
CA GLY A 12 33.93 -21.57 23.89
C GLY A 12 33.25 -21.73 22.52
N MET A 13 33.95 -22.29 21.53
CA MET A 13 33.51 -22.38 20.13
C MET A 13 33.69 -23.79 19.56
N SER A 14 33.07 -24.08 18.41
CA SER A 14 33.25 -25.36 17.71
C SER A 14 34.21 -25.21 16.53
N VAL A 15 34.85 -26.31 16.09
CA VAL A 15 35.62 -26.31 14.83
C VAL A 15 34.74 -25.93 13.62
N GLY A 16 33.44 -26.25 13.70
CA GLY A 16 32.45 -25.85 12.70
C GLY A 16 32.32 -24.34 12.56
N PHE A 17 32.31 -23.62 13.69
CA PHE A 17 32.27 -22.16 13.71
C PHE A 17 33.48 -21.56 12.97
N PHE A 18 34.70 -21.97 13.29
CA PHE A 18 35.91 -21.44 12.63
C PHE A 18 35.94 -21.75 11.13
N ARG A 19 35.39 -22.89 10.72
CA ARG A 19 35.29 -23.26 9.31
C ARG A 19 34.31 -22.35 8.58
N GLU A 20 33.12 -22.16 9.14
CA GLU A 20 32.07 -21.35 8.52
C GLU A 20 32.43 -19.85 8.51
N ALA A 21 33.08 -19.36 9.56
CA ALA A 21 33.62 -18.00 9.64
C ALA A 21 34.89 -17.78 8.79
N GLY A 22 35.44 -18.83 8.15
CA GLY A 22 36.64 -18.70 7.32
C GLY A 22 37.94 -18.41 8.07
N ILE A 23 37.97 -18.61 9.40
CA ILE A 23 39.08 -18.27 10.30
C ILE A 23 39.82 -19.51 10.84
N MET A 24 39.81 -20.62 10.10
CA MET A 24 40.51 -21.87 10.48
C MET A 24 42.01 -21.68 10.74
N ASP A 25 42.64 -20.68 10.14
CA ASP A 25 44.05 -20.36 10.37
C ASP A 25 44.32 -19.97 11.84
N VAL A 26 43.36 -19.32 12.51
CA VAL A 26 43.47 -18.98 13.93
C VAL A 26 43.63 -20.24 14.79
N LEU A 27 42.82 -21.28 14.55
CA LEU A 27 42.94 -22.56 15.28
C LEU A 27 44.25 -23.29 15.00
N ARG A 28 44.76 -23.25 13.75
CA ARG A 28 46.02 -23.89 13.39
C ARG A 28 47.20 -23.21 14.09
N LYS A 29 47.26 -21.87 14.05
CA LYS A 29 48.26 -21.07 14.76
C LYS A 29 48.17 -21.27 16.27
N ALA A 30 46.96 -21.36 16.83
CA ALA A 30 46.74 -21.62 18.24
C ALA A 30 47.31 -22.97 18.69
N ARG A 31 47.12 -24.03 17.88
CA ARG A 31 47.70 -25.35 18.14
C ARG A 31 49.22 -25.33 18.10
N ASP A 32 49.78 -24.79 17.04
CA ASP A 32 51.22 -24.82 16.80
C ASP A 32 51.96 -23.93 17.81
N GLY A 33 51.36 -22.79 18.15
CA GLY A 33 51.87 -21.84 19.14
C GLY A 33 51.47 -22.10 20.59
N LYS A 34 50.69 -23.16 20.88
CA LYS A 34 50.17 -23.50 22.21
C LYS A 34 49.49 -22.31 22.92
N TRP A 35 48.59 -21.63 22.21
CA TRP A 35 47.94 -20.42 22.72
C TRP A 35 46.96 -20.72 23.87
N ALA A 36 46.89 -19.80 24.84
CA ALA A 36 45.82 -19.79 25.84
C ALA A 36 44.48 -19.35 25.21
N PRO A 37 43.32 -19.74 25.77
CA PRO A 37 42.00 -19.38 25.25
C PRO A 37 41.80 -17.88 24.99
N ASP A 38 42.26 -17.02 25.91
CA ASP A 38 42.13 -15.56 25.78
C ASP A 38 42.83 -15.01 24.54
N ARG A 39 43.98 -15.61 24.18
CA ARG A 39 44.70 -15.24 22.96
C ARG A 39 43.94 -15.69 21.71
N VAL A 40 43.32 -16.88 21.73
CA VAL A 40 42.46 -17.33 20.62
C VAL A 40 41.30 -16.35 20.42
N ALA A 41 40.63 -15.95 21.50
CA ALA A 41 39.55 -14.95 21.44
C ALA A 41 40.04 -13.58 20.91
N GLN A 42 41.23 -13.14 21.30
CA GLN A 42 41.84 -11.91 20.77
C GLN A 42 42.12 -12.00 19.27
N GLU A 43 42.64 -13.12 18.79
CA GLU A 43 43.01 -13.33 17.38
C GLU A 43 41.77 -13.46 16.49
N ILE A 44 40.67 -14.01 17.03
CA ILE A 44 39.35 -13.94 16.37
C ILE A 44 38.92 -12.49 16.22
N ARG A 45 38.98 -11.67 17.28
CA ARG A 45 38.63 -10.24 17.23
C ARG A 45 39.48 -9.44 16.24
N ASN A 46 40.73 -9.86 16.02
CA ASN A 46 41.66 -9.25 15.08
C ASN A 46 41.48 -9.74 13.63
N SER A 47 40.67 -10.76 13.39
CA SER A 47 40.46 -11.31 12.05
C SER A 47 39.63 -10.37 11.17
N ASP A 48 39.92 -10.38 9.87
CA ASP A 48 39.15 -9.64 8.86
C ASP A 48 37.65 -9.99 8.92
N TRP A 49 37.34 -11.28 9.16
CA TRP A 49 35.98 -11.74 9.33
C TRP A 49 35.30 -11.02 10.50
N TYR A 50 35.91 -11.01 11.69
CA TYR A 50 35.30 -10.37 12.85
C TYR A 50 35.11 -8.87 12.63
N GLN A 51 36.07 -8.20 11.99
CA GLN A 51 36.01 -6.75 11.74
C GLN A 51 34.97 -6.36 10.67
N SER A 52 34.69 -7.25 9.70
CA SER A 52 33.77 -6.97 8.58
C SER A 52 32.36 -7.54 8.76
N THR A 53 32.16 -8.47 9.69
CA THR A 53 30.87 -9.12 9.94
C THR A 53 30.03 -8.29 10.91
N ALA A 54 28.70 -8.25 10.76
CA ALA A 54 27.83 -7.59 11.73
C ALA A 54 27.80 -8.35 13.06
N GLU A 55 27.60 -7.65 14.19
CA GLU A 55 27.50 -8.30 15.51
C GLU A 55 26.37 -9.33 15.55
N SER A 56 25.20 -9.02 14.99
CA SER A 56 24.07 -9.94 14.88
C SER A 56 24.42 -11.22 14.12
N GLU A 57 25.16 -11.10 13.02
CA GLU A 57 25.57 -12.24 12.21
C GLU A 57 26.60 -13.10 12.95
N ARG A 58 27.55 -12.48 13.67
CA ARG A 58 28.49 -13.20 14.55
C ARG A 58 27.76 -14.00 15.62
N GLN A 59 26.81 -13.38 16.31
CA GLN A 59 26.05 -14.02 17.39
C GLN A 59 25.15 -15.15 16.87
N ASN A 60 24.48 -14.95 15.74
CA ASN A 60 23.65 -15.99 15.14
C ASN A 60 24.48 -17.16 14.58
N LEU A 61 25.66 -16.88 14.02
CA LEU A 61 26.60 -17.93 13.62
C LEU A 61 27.12 -18.71 14.82
N LEU A 62 27.44 -18.03 15.92
CA LEU A 62 27.85 -18.68 17.16
C LEU A 62 26.72 -19.56 17.71
N LEU A 63 25.50 -19.04 17.78
CA LEU A 63 24.31 -19.78 18.23
C LEU A 63 24.10 -21.05 17.40
N LYS A 64 24.24 -20.97 16.08
CA LYS A 64 24.10 -22.12 15.17
C LYS A 64 25.00 -23.29 15.56
N HIS A 65 26.18 -23.01 16.09
CA HIS A 65 27.17 -24.02 16.47
C HIS A 65 27.11 -24.40 17.96
N GLN A 66 26.61 -23.52 18.83
CA GLN A 66 26.46 -23.78 20.28
C GLN A 66 25.13 -24.46 20.62
N ASP A 67 24.02 -23.96 20.08
CA ASP A 67 22.69 -24.53 20.21
C ASP A 67 21.98 -24.60 18.84
N PRO A 68 22.24 -25.66 18.07
CA PRO A 68 21.61 -25.85 16.77
C PRO A 68 20.08 -25.94 16.85
N ALA A 69 19.52 -26.42 17.97
CA ALA A 69 18.09 -26.56 18.13
C ALA A 69 17.42 -25.19 18.30
N GLU A 70 17.99 -24.33 19.14
CA GLU A 70 17.53 -22.94 19.28
C GLU A 70 17.69 -22.18 17.96
N PHE A 71 18.81 -22.32 17.26
CA PHE A 71 19.01 -21.68 15.96
C PHE A 71 17.94 -22.10 14.93
N GLN A 72 17.62 -23.39 14.82
CA GLN A 72 16.57 -23.85 13.92
C GLN A 72 15.18 -23.32 14.34
N ALA A 73 14.88 -23.28 15.64
CA ALA A 73 13.62 -22.71 16.12
C ALA A 73 13.47 -21.23 15.74
N ARG A 74 14.53 -20.43 15.93
CA ARG A 74 14.55 -19.02 15.52
C ARG A 74 14.41 -18.87 14.01
N ARG A 75 15.09 -19.72 13.24
CA ARG A 75 15.00 -19.72 11.78
C ARG A 75 13.58 -19.97 11.28
N GLU A 76 12.89 -20.97 11.83
CA GLU A 76 11.50 -21.26 11.46
C GLU A 76 10.56 -20.12 11.87
N SER A 77 10.78 -19.47 13.02
CA SER A 77 10.03 -18.27 13.41
C SER A 77 10.20 -17.12 12.41
N VAL A 78 11.45 -16.78 12.05
CA VAL A 78 11.73 -15.69 11.09
C VAL A 78 11.22 -16.04 9.70
N ARG A 79 11.28 -17.31 9.29
CA ARG A 79 10.64 -17.77 8.04
C ARG A 79 9.15 -17.51 8.08
N ALA A 80 8.45 -17.96 9.12
CA ALA A 80 7.02 -17.72 9.26
C ALA A 80 6.69 -16.22 9.18
N GLU A 81 7.50 -15.36 9.81
CA GLU A 81 7.37 -13.90 9.75
C GLU A 81 7.54 -13.36 8.33
N VAL A 82 8.61 -13.70 7.61
CA VAL A 82 8.83 -13.24 6.23
C VAL A 82 7.69 -13.67 5.30
N PHE A 83 7.21 -14.91 5.42
CA PHE A 83 6.08 -15.41 4.63
C PHE A 83 4.75 -14.75 5.04
N ARG A 84 4.56 -14.41 6.32
CA ARG A 84 3.41 -13.62 6.79
C ARG A 84 3.44 -12.22 6.17
N VAL A 85 4.53 -11.48 6.35
CA VAL A 85 4.69 -10.10 5.84
C VAL A 85 4.54 -10.07 4.32
N SER A 86 5.14 -11.04 3.61
CA SER A 86 4.99 -11.24 2.17
C SER A 86 3.52 -11.29 1.71
N ARG A 87 2.68 -12.05 2.42
CA ARG A 87 1.26 -12.24 2.10
C ARG A 87 0.40 -11.05 2.52
N GLU A 88 0.58 -10.56 3.74
CA GLU A 88 -0.18 -9.44 4.30
C GLU A 88 0.03 -8.17 3.48
N THR A 89 1.28 -7.85 3.14
CA THR A 89 1.60 -6.65 2.34
C THR A 89 1.31 -6.84 0.84
N GLY A 90 1.22 -8.10 0.38
CA GLY A 90 1.16 -8.44 -1.04
C GLY A 90 2.49 -8.26 -1.79
N LEU A 91 3.58 -7.88 -1.10
CA LEU A 91 4.89 -7.62 -1.71
C LEU A 91 5.59 -8.89 -2.17
N GLY A 92 5.27 -10.05 -1.57
CA GLY A 92 5.91 -11.29 -1.97
C GLY A 92 5.29 -11.97 -3.18
N TRP A 93 4.27 -11.37 -3.79
CA TRP A 93 3.67 -11.96 -4.98
C TRP A 93 4.68 -12.00 -6.14
N GLY A 94 4.89 -13.19 -6.71
CA GLY A 94 5.82 -13.40 -7.82
C GLY A 94 7.28 -13.53 -7.39
N ILE A 95 7.57 -13.48 -6.09
CA ILE A 95 8.85 -13.90 -5.53
C ILE A 95 8.82 -15.42 -5.40
N GLU A 96 9.85 -16.11 -5.90
CA GLU A 96 10.00 -17.55 -5.71
C GLU A 96 10.26 -17.89 -4.23
N ASP A 97 9.73 -19.03 -3.77
CA ASP A 97 9.91 -19.49 -2.38
C ASP A 97 11.40 -19.55 -1.97
N GLY A 98 12.28 -19.93 -2.90
CA GLY A 98 13.72 -19.94 -2.68
C GLY A 98 14.30 -18.55 -2.35
N ALA A 99 13.76 -17.49 -2.96
CA ALA A 99 14.14 -16.11 -2.64
C ALA A 99 13.56 -15.65 -1.30
N LEU A 100 12.34 -16.07 -0.94
CA LEU A 100 11.76 -15.82 0.38
C LEU A 100 12.53 -16.52 1.50
N HIS A 101 12.98 -17.75 1.28
CA HIS A 101 13.84 -18.46 2.22
C HIS A 101 15.19 -17.77 2.42
N LYS A 102 15.81 -17.27 1.34
CA LYS A 102 17.04 -16.45 1.44
C LYS A 102 16.79 -15.15 2.20
N ALA A 103 15.66 -14.49 1.96
CA ALA A 103 15.26 -13.30 2.70
C ALA A 103 15.10 -13.59 4.21
N ALA A 104 14.50 -14.73 4.56
CA ALA A 104 14.38 -15.16 5.97
C ALA A 104 15.73 -15.48 6.61
N ASP A 105 16.64 -16.14 5.87
CA ASP A 105 17.99 -16.43 6.37
C ASP A 105 18.77 -15.12 6.61
N MET A 106 18.66 -14.14 5.69
CA MET A 106 19.26 -12.82 5.88
C MET A 106 18.62 -12.07 7.05
N ALA A 107 17.29 -12.11 7.17
CA ALA A 107 16.55 -11.48 8.26
C ALA A 107 16.96 -12.04 9.63
N LEU A 108 17.12 -13.36 9.72
CA LEU A 108 17.61 -14.03 10.93
C LEU A 108 19.02 -13.54 11.27
N LEU A 109 19.96 -13.70 10.33
CA LEU A 109 21.38 -13.38 10.58
C LEU A 109 21.56 -11.92 10.99
N ASN A 110 20.77 -11.01 10.41
CA ASN A 110 20.90 -9.58 10.65
C ASN A 110 19.94 -9.04 11.73
N ASN A 111 19.12 -9.88 12.34
CA ASN A 111 18.06 -9.48 13.28
C ASN A 111 17.14 -8.38 12.70
N TRP A 112 16.64 -8.56 11.47
CA TRP A 112 15.77 -7.58 10.83
C TRP A 112 14.44 -7.41 11.59
N SER A 113 14.04 -6.16 11.75
CA SER A 113 12.67 -5.78 12.10
C SER A 113 11.69 -6.05 10.95
N GLU A 114 10.38 -6.08 11.24
CA GLU A 114 9.34 -6.18 10.22
C GLU A 114 9.48 -5.12 9.12
N THR A 115 9.83 -3.88 9.48
CA THR A 115 10.08 -2.79 8.52
C THR A 115 11.23 -3.12 7.56
N GLN A 116 12.32 -3.72 8.06
CA GLN A 116 13.44 -4.15 7.23
C GLN A 116 13.06 -5.33 6.33
N ILE A 117 12.28 -6.29 6.84
CA ILE A 117 11.70 -7.38 6.04
C ILE A 117 10.85 -6.80 4.90
N ARG A 118 9.94 -5.87 5.20
CA ARG A 118 9.09 -5.20 4.21
C ARG A 118 9.91 -4.49 3.14
N ASN A 119 10.92 -3.72 3.55
CA ASN A 119 11.80 -3.00 2.63
C ASN A 119 12.61 -3.95 1.74
N HIS A 120 13.04 -5.09 2.27
CA HIS A 120 13.75 -6.10 1.48
C HIS A 120 12.81 -6.76 0.47
N LEU A 121 11.61 -7.18 0.88
CA LEU A 121 10.59 -7.76 0.00
C LEU A 121 10.16 -6.79 -1.10
N ALA A 122 10.06 -5.49 -0.79
CA ALA A 122 9.81 -4.42 -1.74
C ALA A 122 10.90 -4.29 -2.84
N GLY A 123 12.14 -4.67 -2.53
CA GLY A 123 13.23 -4.71 -3.51
C GLY A 123 13.23 -5.95 -4.39
N LEU A 124 12.65 -7.06 -3.88
CA LEU A 124 12.56 -8.34 -4.59
C LEU A 124 11.31 -8.43 -5.47
N GLY A 125 10.17 -7.97 -4.96
CA GLY A 125 8.88 -7.90 -5.67
C GLY A 125 8.65 -6.51 -6.28
N SER A 126 7.71 -6.42 -7.22
CA SER A 126 7.32 -5.11 -7.78
C SER A 126 5.82 -5.01 -8.00
N VAL A 127 5.15 -4.31 -7.07
CA VAL A 127 3.75 -3.89 -7.19
C VAL A 127 3.54 -3.18 -8.53
N GLU A 128 4.45 -2.28 -8.92
CA GLU A 128 4.35 -1.55 -10.18
C GLU A 128 4.40 -2.47 -11.40
N GLN A 129 5.31 -3.45 -11.46
CA GLN A 129 5.36 -4.40 -12.58
C GLN A 129 4.10 -5.25 -12.65
N ARG A 130 3.53 -5.63 -11.51
CA ARG A 130 2.30 -6.40 -11.44
C ARG A 130 1.12 -5.62 -12.01
N MET A 131 1.00 -4.33 -11.63
CA MET A 131 0.02 -3.41 -12.20
C MET A 131 0.22 -3.21 -13.71
N LYS A 132 1.47 -3.05 -14.19
CA LYS A 132 1.77 -2.96 -15.63
C LYS A 132 1.31 -4.19 -16.42
N LYS A 133 1.37 -5.38 -15.81
CA LYS A 133 0.90 -6.64 -16.40
C LYS A 133 -0.61 -6.87 -16.21
N GLY A 134 -1.35 -5.90 -15.65
CA GLY A 134 -2.80 -6.01 -15.42
C GLY A 134 -3.18 -7.12 -14.44
N LYS A 135 -2.29 -7.50 -13.53
CA LYS A 135 -2.55 -8.58 -12.56
C LYS A 135 -3.10 -8.02 -11.25
N ALA A 136 -4.04 -8.73 -10.63
CA ALA A 136 -4.74 -8.31 -9.41
C ALA A 136 -3.81 -8.14 -8.21
N LEU A 137 -3.83 -7.01 -7.52
CA LEU A 137 -3.06 -6.85 -6.29
C LEU A 137 -3.75 -7.57 -5.11
N THR A 138 -2.97 -7.94 -4.09
CA THR A 138 -3.45 -8.62 -2.88
C THR A 138 -2.88 -7.92 -1.65
N GLY A 139 -3.41 -8.22 -0.46
CA GLY A 139 -2.92 -7.63 0.79
C GLY A 139 -3.01 -6.10 0.78
N ASP A 140 -2.09 -5.45 1.50
CA ASP A 140 -2.00 -3.99 1.58
C ASP A 140 -1.87 -3.33 0.21
N ALA A 141 -1.16 -3.95 -0.75
CA ALA A 141 -1.07 -3.43 -2.11
C ALA A 141 -2.44 -3.40 -2.83
N GLY A 142 -3.28 -4.41 -2.59
CA GLY A 142 -4.65 -4.46 -3.11
C GLY A 142 -5.54 -3.40 -2.45
N ALA A 143 -5.47 -3.27 -1.13
CA ALA A 143 -6.19 -2.25 -0.38
C ALA A 143 -5.79 -0.84 -0.83
N ALA A 144 -4.49 -0.58 -1.04
CA ALA A 144 -3.98 0.69 -1.52
C ALA A 144 -4.51 1.06 -2.91
N GLU A 145 -4.53 0.12 -3.87
CA GLU A 145 -5.10 0.40 -5.21
C GLU A 145 -6.61 0.68 -5.14
N ALA A 146 -7.36 -0.06 -4.32
CA ALA A 146 -8.79 0.20 -4.12
C ALA A 146 -9.02 1.60 -3.51
N MET A 147 -8.25 1.95 -2.48
CA MET A 147 -8.33 3.27 -1.83
C MET A 147 -7.98 4.40 -2.79
N VAL A 148 -6.89 4.28 -3.57
CA VAL A 148 -6.48 5.32 -4.54
C VAL A 148 -7.55 5.51 -5.62
N ARG A 149 -8.19 4.42 -6.08
CA ARG A 149 -9.33 4.51 -7.01
C ARG A 149 -10.54 5.20 -6.38
N GLN A 150 -10.88 4.84 -5.15
CA GLN A 150 -11.98 5.44 -4.42
C GLN A 150 -11.77 6.94 -4.22
N LEU A 151 -10.60 7.35 -3.75
CA LEU A 151 -10.24 8.77 -3.60
C LEU A 151 -10.27 9.52 -4.94
N SER A 152 -9.80 8.91 -6.02
CA SER A 152 -9.89 9.48 -7.36
C SER A 152 -11.35 9.75 -7.77
N GLN A 153 -12.26 8.82 -7.49
CA GLN A 153 -13.70 8.96 -7.76
C GLN A 153 -14.38 9.99 -6.85
N ASP A 154 -14.11 9.95 -5.55
CA ASP A 154 -14.76 10.83 -4.56
C ASP A 154 -14.32 12.28 -4.67
N PHE A 155 -13.06 12.51 -5.03
CA PHE A 155 -12.55 13.85 -5.31
C PHE A 155 -12.75 14.27 -6.78
N GLY A 156 -13.20 13.37 -7.67
CA GLY A 156 -13.33 13.66 -9.10
C GLY A 156 -12.01 14.06 -9.75
N ILE A 157 -10.90 13.46 -9.34
CA ILE A 157 -9.55 13.78 -9.82
C ILE A 157 -8.92 12.55 -10.45
N ASP A 158 -8.65 12.64 -11.75
CA ASP A 158 -7.89 11.64 -12.47
C ASP A 158 -6.38 11.81 -12.25
N ILE A 159 -5.68 10.69 -12.06
CA ILE A 159 -4.22 10.64 -12.01
C ILE A 159 -3.70 9.75 -13.13
N SER A 160 -2.48 10.03 -13.59
CA SER A 160 -1.84 9.19 -14.61
C SER A 160 -1.62 7.77 -14.08
N ASP A 161 -1.68 6.77 -14.96
CA ASP A 161 -1.40 5.38 -14.59
C ASP A 161 -0.01 5.21 -13.95
N SER A 162 0.97 6.02 -14.37
CA SER A 162 2.30 5.99 -13.77
C SER A 162 2.30 6.48 -12.34
N PHE A 163 1.63 7.60 -12.07
CA PHE A 163 1.54 8.12 -10.72
C PHE A 163 0.70 7.21 -9.81
N ARG A 164 -0.39 6.61 -10.33
CA ARG A 164 -1.18 5.60 -9.61
C ARG A 164 -0.30 4.44 -9.14
N ARG A 165 0.51 3.87 -10.05
CA ARG A 165 1.44 2.77 -9.70
C ARG A 165 2.43 3.17 -8.61
N THR A 166 3.02 4.36 -8.73
CA THR A 166 3.97 4.87 -7.73
C THR A 166 3.29 5.10 -6.37
N MET A 167 2.07 5.65 -6.36
CA MET A 167 1.30 5.85 -5.13
C MET A 167 0.97 4.54 -4.44
N VAL A 168 0.39 3.58 -5.16
CA VAL A 168 0.06 2.26 -4.62
C VAL A 168 1.31 1.52 -4.15
N SER A 169 2.40 1.58 -4.91
CA SER A 169 3.68 0.98 -4.55
C SER A 169 4.23 1.57 -3.24
N ASN A 170 4.27 2.90 -3.11
CA ASN A 170 4.73 3.55 -1.88
C ASN A 170 3.81 3.27 -0.68
N MET A 171 2.51 3.17 -0.90
CA MET A 171 1.56 2.80 0.16
C MET A 171 1.75 1.35 0.61
N ALA A 172 1.89 0.41 -0.33
CA ALA A 172 2.21 -0.99 -0.02
C ALA A 172 3.55 -1.14 0.73
N HIS A 173 4.51 -0.27 0.42
CA HIS A 173 5.80 -0.21 1.13
C HIS A 173 5.71 0.49 2.50
N GLY A 174 4.57 1.04 2.90
CA GLY A 174 4.41 1.83 4.12
C GLY A 174 5.15 3.18 4.09
N LYS A 175 5.58 3.65 2.91
CA LYS A 175 6.24 4.96 2.75
C LYS A 175 5.24 6.10 2.73
N TRP A 176 4.06 5.86 2.16
CA TRP A 176 2.93 6.79 2.13
C TRP A 176 1.74 6.14 2.83
N ASP A 177 0.95 6.93 3.53
CA ASP A 177 -0.26 6.48 4.22
C ASP A 177 -1.52 7.01 3.51
N GLU A 178 -2.69 6.66 4.05
CA GLU A 178 -3.98 7.15 3.56
C GLU A 178 -4.06 8.69 3.60
N ASN A 179 -3.52 9.31 4.65
CA ASN A 179 -3.54 10.76 4.81
C ASN A 179 -2.79 11.46 3.67
N TYR A 180 -1.62 10.93 3.28
CA TYR A 180 -0.87 11.44 2.14
C TYR A 180 -1.71 11.38 0.85
N ALA A 181 -2.34 10.23 0.57
CA ALA A 181 -3.18 10.05 -0.61
C ALA A 181 -4.37 11.01 -0.59
N ARG A 182 -5.12 11.07 0.51
CA ARG A 182 -6.27 11.99 0.67
C ARG A 182 -5.85 13.44 0.48
N ASN A 183 -4.75 13.88 1.09
CA ASN A 183 -4.24 15.25 0.97
C ASN A 183 -3.83 15.60 -0.46
N TYR A 184 -3.24 14.64 -1.19
CA TYR A 184 -2.93 14.82 -2.60
C TYR A 184 -4.20 15.10 -3.42
N PHE A 185 -5.23 14.26 -3.25
CA PHE A 185 -6.49 14.39 -3.98
C PHE A 185 -7.25 15.68 -3.58
N ALA A 186 -7.34 15.98 -2.30
CA ALA A 186 -7.94 17.22 -1.79
C ALA A 186 -7.25 18.46 -2.36
N GLY A 187 -5.90 18.49 -2.37
CA GLY A 187 -5.14 19.61 -2.92
C GLY A 187 -5.37 19.82 -4.43
N LYS A 188 -5.52 18.73 -5.19
CA LYS A 188 -5.90 18.82 -6.62
C LYS A 188 -7.36 19.25 -6.80
N ALA A 189 -8.25 18.74 -5.97
CA ALA A 189 -9.67 19.05 -5.98
C ALA A 189 -9.94 20.53 -5.69
N ARG A 190 -9.31 21.14 -4.67
CA ARG A 190 -9.47 22.59 -4.39
C ARG A 190 -9.16 23.48 -5.60
N ASN A 191 -8.15 23.11 -6.36
CA ASN A 191 -7.76 23.85 -7.56
C ASN A 191 -8.78 23.70 -8.70
N LYS A 192 -9.35 22.50 -8.86
CA LYS A 192 -10.34 22.18 -9.91
C LYS A 192 -11.75 22.68 -9.57
N TYR A 193 -12.15 22.56 -8.31
CA TYR A 193 -13.48 22.83 -7.78
C TYR A 193 -13.43 23.99 -6.78
N ARG A 194 -13.07 25.18 -7.26
CA ARG A 194 -12.82 26.35 -6.39
C ARG A 194 -14.03 26.73 -5.52
N ALA A 195 -15.24 26.55 -6.04
CA ALA A 195 -16.47 26.83 -5.31
C ALA A 195 -16.72 25.88 -4.12
N LEU A 196 -16.05 24.72 -4.08
CA LEU A 196 -16.11 23.72 -3.01
C LEU A 196 -14.86 23.71 -2.14
N ALA A 197 -13.95 24.68 -2.30
CA ALA A 197 -12.66 24.66 -1.62
C ALA A 197 -12.81 24.66 -0.08
N ASP A 198 -13.75 25.44 0.45
CA ASP A 198 -14.01 25.52 1.89
C ASP A 198 -14.53 24.19 2.47
N ASP A 199 -15.37 23.46 1.74
CA ASP A 199 -15.84 22.13 2.14
C ASP A 199 -14.70 21.12 2.14
N ILE A 200 -13.85 21.18 1.13
CA ILE A 200 -12.67 20.31 1.03
C ILE A 200 -11.67 20.60 2.15
N ASP A 201 -11.49 21.88 2.52
CA ASP A 201 -10.64 22.28 3.65
C ASP A 201 -11.22 21.83 5.00
N ARG A 202 -12.54 21.67 5.10
CA ARG A 202 -13.21 21.02 6.24
C ARG A 202 -13.11 19.49 6.24
N GLY A 203 -12.49 18.90 5.22
CA GLY A 203 -12.23 17.46 5.11
C GLY A 203 -13.23 16.69 4.25
N MET A 204 -14.20 17.37 3.63
CA MET A 204 -15.16 16.73 2.73
C MET A 204 -14.49 16.37 1.39
N THR A 205 -14.95 15.28 0.80
CA THR A 205 -14.71 14.95 -0.60
C THR A 205 -15.56 15.84 -1.51
N VAL A 206 -15.23 15.87 -2.80
CA VAL A 206 -16.07 16.61 -3.78
C VAL A 206 -17.44 15.96 -3.90
N ARG A 207 -17.52 14.63 -3.80
CA ARG A 207 -18.77 13.88 -3.81
C ARG A 207 -19.69 14.30 -2.68
N GLU A 208 -19.16 14.34 -1.45
CA GLU A 208 -19.92 14.77 -0.26
C GLU A 208 -20.36 16.24 -0.39
N ALA A 209 -19.47 17.13 -0.85
CA ALA A 209 -19.80 18.55 -1.00
C ALA A 209 -20.80 18.82 -2.14
N ALA A 210 -20.86 17.93 -3.14
CA ALA A 210 -21.80 17.99 -4.27
C ALA A 210 -23.09 17.17 -4.05
N GLU A 211 -23.31 16.62 -2.85
CA GLU A 211 -24.51 15.83 -2.52
C GLU A 211 -25.84 16.51 -2.92
N PRO A 212 -26.06 17.81 -2.70
CA PRO A 212 -27.31 18.46 -3.10
C PRO A 212 -27.61 18.30 -4.61
N TYR A 213 -26.59 18.42 -5.46
CA TYR A 213 -26.74 18.29 -6.92
C TYR A 213 -26.91 16.85 -7.36
N THR A 214 -26.11 15.93 -6.80
CA THR A 214 -26.19 14.50 -7.13
C THR A 214 -27.54 13.91 -6.70
N ASN A 215 -28.06 14.30 -5.53
CA ASN A 215 -29.37 13.88 -5.03
C ASN A 215 -30.52 14.46 -5.87
N ALA A 216 -30.48 15.75 -6.22
CA ALA A 216 -31.51 16.36 -7.06
C ALA A 216 -31.55 15.72 -8.46
N MET A 217 -30.38 15.46 -9.05
CA MET A 217 -30.28 14.73 -10.33
C MET A 217 -30.82 13.31 -10.20
N ALA A 218 -30.42 12.57 -9.16
CA ALA A 218 -30.86 11.20 -8.95
C ALA A 218 -32.37 11.11 -8.79
N GLN A 219 -32.96 12.03 -8.04
CA GLN A 219 -34.41 12.12 -7.86
C GLN A 219 -35.13 12.44 -9.16
N LEU A 220 -34.68 13.46 -9.91
CA LEU A 220 -35.32 13.85 -11.16
C LEU A 220 -35.17 12.78 -12.23
N LEU A 221 -34.00 12.16 -12.35
CA LEU A 221 -33.72 11.11 -13.34
C LEU A 221 -34.17 9.71 -12.90
N GLU A 222 -34.71 9.56 -11.68
CA GLU A 222 -35.13 8.28 -11.09
C GLU A 222 -34.03 7.21 -11.12
N ILE A 223 -32.78 7.63 -10.92
CA ILE A 223 -31.60 6.76 -10.87
C ILE A 223 -31.11 6.61 -9.43
N ASN A 224 -30.23 5.64 -9.20
CA ASN A 224 -29.55 5.51 -7.91
C ASN A 224 -28.60 6.72 -7.69
N PRO A 225 -28.56 7.34 -6.50
CA PRO A 225 -27.60 8.42 -6.19
C PRO A 225 -26.14 8.04 -6.47
N ALA A 226 -25.76 6.78 -6.33
CA ALA A 226 -24.41 6.30 -6.68
C ALA A 226 -24.10 6.36 -8.19
N GLU A 227 -25.12 6.39 -9.05
CA GLU A 227 -25.00 6.53 -10.50
C GLU A 227 -24.89 8.00 -10.95
N ALA A 228 -25.16 8.96 -10.06
CA ALA A 228 -24.92 10.38 -10.31
C ALA A 228 -23.42 10.69 -10.23
N ASP A 229 -22.75 10.64 -11.38
CA ASP A 229 -21.31 10.88 -11.51
C ASP A 229 -20.99 12.39 -11.43
N LEU A 230 -19.94 12.74 -10.67
CA LEU A 230 -19.38 14.09 -10.62
C LEU A 230 -18.90 14.61 -11.99
N ASN A 231 -18.62 13.70 -12.92
CA ASN A 231 -18.24 14.01 -14.28
C ASN A 231 -19.43 14.21 -15.23
N ASP A 232 -20.67 13.98 -14.77
CA ASP A 232 -21.86 14.32 -15.55
C ASP A 232 -21.80 15.81 -15.97
N PRO A 233 -22.08 16.15 -17.25
CA PRO A 233 -21.98 17.52 -17.74
C PRO A 233 -22.78 18.55 -16.91
N LEU A 234 -23.95 18.16 -16.39
CA LEU A 234 -24.80 19.05 -15.59
C LEU A 234 -24.21 19.26 -14.19
N ILE A 235 -23.84 18.18 -13.49
CA ILE A 235 -23.20 18.27 -12.16
C ILE A 235 -21.89 19.03 -12.26
N LYS A 236 -21.04 18.66 -13.21
CA LYS A 236 -19.75 19.31 -13.45
C LYS A 236 -19.94 20.81 -13.67
N LYS A 237 -20.91 21.22 -14.49
CA LYS A 237 -21.22 22.65 -14.69
C LYS A 237 -21.68 23.33 -13.41
N ALA A 238 -22.46 22.65 -12.57
CA ALA A 238 -22.94 23.18 -11.31
C ALA A 238 -21.82 23.46 -10.29
N ILE A 239 -20.82 22.57 -10.22
CA ILE A 239 -19.76 22.63 -9.19
C ILE A 239 -18.42 23.22 -9.66
N THR A 240 -18.27 23.53 -10.96
CA THR A 240 -17.04 24.14 -11.52
C THR A 240 -17.23 25.54 -12.08
N SER A 241 -18.39 26.15 -11.87
CA SER A 241 -18.65 27.50 -12.35
C SER A 241 -17.73 28.53 -11.69
N ARG A 242 -17.36 29.56 -12.45
CA ARG A 242 -16.49 30.66 -11.99
C ARG A 242 -17.19 31.59 -11.02
N ASP A 243 -18.51 31.67 -11.09
CA ASP A 243 -19.35 32.56 -10.29
C ASP A 243 -19.77 31.92 -8.95
N GLY A 244 -19.24 30.73 -8.64
CA GLY A 244 -19.64 29.93 -7.48
C GLY A 244 -20.50 28.73 -7.89
N LEU A 245 -21.15 28.10 -6.91
CA LEU A 245 -22.05 26.99 -7.18
C LEU A 245 -23.31 27.47 -7.92
N MET A 246 -23.80 26.64 -8.85
CA MET A 246 -25.06 26.93 -9.56
C MET A 246 -26.24 26.91 -8.59
N ASP A 247 -27.16 27.86 -8.74
CA ASP A 247 -28.39 27.86 -7.96
C ASP A 247 -29.17 26.54 -8.18
N MET A 248 -29.76 26.01 -7.11
CA MET A 248 -30.44 24.71 -7.15
C MET A 248 -31.66 24.72 -8.08
N GLN A 249 -32.42 25.83 -8.14
CA GLN A 249 -33.57 25.93 -9.03
C GLN A 249 -33.13 25.94 -10.49
N GLU A 250 -32.03 26.65 -10.80
CA GLU A 250 -31.43 26.62 -12.13
C GLU A 250 -30.96 25.21 -12.49
N PHE A 251 -30.28 24.52 -11.56
CA PHE A 251 -29.79 23.17 -11.79
C PHE A 251 -30.92 22.19 -12.08
N GLU A 252 -31.97 22.14 -11.26
CA GLU A 252 -33.12 21.27 -11.50
C GLU A 252 -33.81 21.58 -12.83
N THR A 253 -33.93 22.87 -13.19
CA THR A 253 -34.47 23.28 -14.49
C THR A 253 -33.64 22.72 -15.64
N ARG A 254 -32.31 22.72 -15.52
CA ARG A 254 -31.42 22.10 -16.52
C ARG A 254 -31.59 20.60 -16.57
N VAL A 255 -31.77 19.92 -15.44
CA VAL A 255 -32.03 18.47 -15.40
C VAL A 255 -33.38 18.13 -16.05
N ARG A 256 -34.44 18.91 -15.80
CA ARG A 256 -35.75 18.73 -16.47
C ARG A 256 -35.69 18.99 -17.98
N ASN A 257 -34.71 19.76 -18.46
CA ASN A 257 -34.49 19.94 -19.90
C ASN A 257 -33.57 18.88 -20.52
N ASP A 258 -33.06 17.93 -19.74
CA ASP A 258 -32.21 16.84 -20.21
C ASP A 258 -33.07 15.73 -20.86
N GLU A 259 -32.62 15.17 -21.99
CA GLU A 259 -33.35 14.11 -22.69
C GLU A 259 -33.58 12.86 -21.83
N ARG A 260 -32.73 12.62 -20.83
CA ARG A 260 -32.89 11.52 -19.88
C ARG A 260 -34.13 11.70 -19.01
N TRP A 261 -34.46 12.93 -18.64
CA TRP A 261 -35.63 13.23 -17.80
C TRP A 261 -36.92 12.86 -18.51
N MET A 262 -37.02 13.11 -19.81
CA MET A 262 -38.22 12.78 -20.60
C MET A 262 -38.61 11.28 -20.57
N ARG A 263 -37.69 10.40 -20.15
CA ARG A 263 -37.91 8.95 -20.05
C ARG A 263 -38.35 8.49 -18.66
N THR A 264 -38.33 9.36 -17.66
CA THR A 264 -38.69 9.02 -16.29
C THR A 264 -40.20 8.98 -16.11
N LYS A 265 -40.63 8.34 -15.02
CA LYS A 265 -42.04 8.33 -14.64
C LYS A 265 -42.50 9.70 -14.19
N ASN A 266 -41.70 10.42 -13.38
CA ASN A 266 -42.06 11.77 -12.94
C ASN A 266 -42.28 12.75 -14.10
N ALA A 267 -41.52 12.65 -15.20
CA ALA A 267 -41.75 13.47 -16.39
C ALA A 267 -43.06 13.10 -17.10
N GLN A 268 -43.35 11.81 -17.24
CA GLN A 268 -44.61 11.34 -17.83
C GLN A 268 -45.82 11.82 -17.02
N ASP A 269 -45.74 11.75 -15.69
CA ASP A 269 -46.79 12.22 -14.80
C ASP A 269 -47.01 13.73 -14.91
N ASP A 270 -45.92 14.52 -15.06
CA ASP A 270 -45.96 15.97 -15.28
C ASP A 270 -46.58 16.35 -16.65
N PHE A 271 -46.25 15.65 -17.74
CA PHE A 271 -46.88 15.91 -19.04
C PHE A 271 -48.36 15.53 -19.05
N MET A 272 -48.72 14.44 -18.38
CA MET A 272 -50.11 14.00 -18.28
C MET A 272 -50.96 14.93 -17.42
N SER A 273 -50.41 15.50 -16.34
CA SER A 273 -51.11 16.51 -15.54
C SER A 273 -51.33 17.80 -16.32
N ALA A 274 -50.30 18.33 -16.98
CA ALA A 274 -50.40 19.52 -17.83
C ALA A 274 -51.41 19.31 -18.98
N GLY A 275 -51.40 18.14 -19.62
CA GLY A 275 -52.37 17.79 -20.65
C GLY A 275 -53.81 17.76 -20.13
N ARG A 276 -54.03 17.21 -18.91
CA ARG A 276 -55.36 17.19 -18.27
C ARG A 276 -55.85 18.59 -17.93
N GLU A 277 -55.00 19.49 -17.44
CA GLU A 277 -55.37 20.88 -17.14
C GLU A 277 -55.79 21.63 -18.40
N ILE A 278 -55.04 21.48 -19.49
CA ILE A 278 -55.39 22.06 -20.79
C ILE A 278 -56.74 21.52 -21.29
N LEU A 279 -56.96 20.21 -21.20
CA LEU A 279 -58.23 19.58 -21.59
C LEU A 279 -59.41 20.07 -20.72
N GLN A 280 -59.20 20.27 -19.42
CA GLN A 280 -60.21 20.82 -18.52
C GLN A 280 -60.53 22.29 -18.86
N LEU A 281 -59.54 23.11 -19.17
CA LEU A 281 -59.73 24.49 -19.59
C LEU A 281 -60.54 24.57 -20.90
N PHE A 282 -60.24 23.72 -21.90
CA PHE A 282 -61.03 23.68 -23.13
C PHE A 282 -62.44 23.11 -22.93
N GLY A 283 -62.62 22.14 -22.03
CA GLY A 283 -63.93 21.59 -21.68
C GLY A 283 -64.83 22.53 -20.89
N GLN A 284 -64.28 23.59 -20.26
CA GLN A 284 -65.04 24.63 -19.55
C GLN A 284 -65.36 25.85 -20.41
N ILE A 285 -64.71 26.00 -21.58
CA ILE A 285 -64.91 27.13 -22.52
C ILE A 285 -65.85 26.74 -23.68
N ALA A 286 -66.17 25.46 -23.84
CA ALA A 286 -67.16 24.93 -24.80
C ALA A 286 -68.56 24.79 -24.17
#